data_AF-A0A0E4H833-F1
#
_entry.id   AF-A0A0E4H833-F1
#
_cell.length_a   1.000
_cell.length_b   1.000
_cell.length_c   1.000
_cell.angle_alpha   90.00
_cell.angle_beta   90.00
_cell.angle_gamma   90.00
#
_symmetry.space_group_name_H-M   'P 1'
#
loop_
_entity.id
_entity.type
_entity.pdbx_description
1 polymer ?
#
loop_
_entity_poly.entity_id
_entity_poly.type
_entity_poly.pdbx_seq_one_letter_code
_entity_poly.pdbx_strand_id
1 'polypeptide(L)'
;MSITDLEKIDGAGIDNEKSDRLNLMIADNLDWVEYDIHLEILTDKLNNYYNYIKSKQYLSNWSGIKEFMIIIYFKYAPNDVANTYLKKVSEQLKGENIFIKLVID
;
A
#
# COMPACT_ATOMS: atom_id res chain seq x y z
N MET A 1 -13.65 3.28 -1.04
CA MET A 1 -12.82 2.91 -2.20
C MET A 1 -12.38 1.47 -1.98
N SER A 2 -12.24 0.69 -3.04
CA SER A 2 -11.86 -0.73 -3.01
C SER A 2 -10.52 -0.93 -3.72
N ILE A 3 -9.87 -2.07 -3.49
CA ILE A 3 -8.66 -2.49 -4.18
C ILE A 3 -8.78 -2.41 -5.72
N THR A 4 -9.99 -2.56 -6.27
CA THR A 4 -10.25 -2.47 -7.72
C THR A 4 -10.29 -1.04 -8.27
N ASP A 5 -10.34 -0.01 -7.42
CA ASP A 5 -10.25 1.39 -7.83
C ASP A 5 -8.79 1.76 -8.10
N LEU A 6 -8.19 1.18 -9.14
CA LEU A 6 -6.73 1.17 -9.33
C LEU A 6 -6.09 2.56 -9.36
N GLU A 7 -6.76 3.57 -9.91
CA GLU A 7 -6.21 4.94 -10.07
C GLU A 7 -6.31 5.82 -8.82
N LYS A 8 -6.98 5.35 -7.75
CA LYS A 8 -7.26 6.16 -6.56
C LYS A 8 -6.43 5.73 -5.35
N ILE A 9 -6.05 6.73 -4.55
CA ILE A 9 -5.53 6.52 -3.19
C ILE A 9 -6.73 6.44 -2.24
N ASP A 10 -6.82 5.37 -1.46
CA ASP A 10 -8.00 5.06 -0.64
C ASP A 10 -8.00 5.89 0.64
N GLY A 11 -6.82 6.17 1.18
CA GLY A 11 -6.63 7.08 2.31
C GLY A 11 -5.18 7.53 2.45
N ALA A 12 -4.98 8.74 2.95
CA ALA A 12 -3.67 9.29 3.25
C ALA A 12 -3.71 10.14 4.52
N GLY A 13 -2.70 10.01 5.37
CA GLY A 13 -2.63 10.75 6.63
C GLY A 13 -1.23 10.80 7.21
N ILE A 14 -0.94 11.84 7.99
CA ILE A 14 0.33 11.96 8.71
C ILE A 14 0.26 11.13 9.98
N ASP A 15 1.39 10.50 10.32
CA ASP A 15 1.58 9.87 11.61
C ASP A 15 1.63 10.95 12.70
N ASN A 16 0.67 10.92 13.65
CA ASN A 16 0.58 11.91 14.73
C ASN A 16 1.84 11.94 15.61
N GLU A 17 2.61 10.86 15.66
CA GLU A 17 3.86 10.77 16.42
C GLU A 17 5.09 11.08 15.55
N LYS A 18 4.97 10.99 14.22
CA LYS A 18 6.06 11.21 13.26
C LYS A 18 5.60 12.07 12.09
N SER A 19 5.73 13.38 12.24
CA SER A 19 5.25 14.37 11.26
C SER A 19 5.89 14.30 9.87
N ASP A 20 7.00 13.58 9.69
CA ASP A 20 7.67 13.38 8.39
C ASP A 20 7.40 12.00 7.74
N ARG A 21 6.45 11.22 8.28
CA ARG A 21 5.94 9.99 7.68
C ARG A 21 4.52 10.18 7.14
N LEU A 22 4.32 9.84 5.87
CA LEU A 22 3.00 9.77 5.26
C LEU A 22 2.50 8.31 5.23
N ASN A 23 1.38 8.05 5.89
CA ASN A 23 0.68 6.77 5.86
C ASN A 23 -0.30 6.78 4.68
N LEU A 24 -0.23 5.76 3.83
CA LEU A 24 -1.10 5.55 2.67
C LEU A 24 -1.87 4.24 2.89
N MET A 25 -3.19 4.31 2.93
CA MET A 25 -4.04 3.16 3.22
C MET A 25 -4.52 2.51 1.93
N ILE A 26 -4.46 1.18 1.85
CA ILE A 26 -5.14 0.35 0.85
C ILE A 26 -6.20 -0.47 1.57
N ALA A 27 -7.44 -0.44 1.07
CA ALA A 27 -8.53 -1.29 1.58
C ALA A 27 -8.74 -2.47 0.63
N ASP A 28 -8.48 -3.68 1.12
CA ASP A 28 -8.60 -4.92 0.37
C ASP A 28 -9.79 -5.75 0.88
N ASN A 29 -10.82 -5.83 0.04
CA ASN A 29 -12.07 -6.51 0.33
C ASN A 29 -12.28 -7.80 -0.48
N LEU A 30 -11.29 -8.24 -1.27
CA LEU A 30 -11.39 -9.44 -2.09
C LEU A 30 -11.02 -10.68 -1.28
N ASP A 31 -11.74 -11.78 -1.52
CA ASP A 31 -11.34 -13.08 -0.99
C ASP A 31 -10.21 -13.70 -1.84
N TRP A 32 -9.73 -14.86 -1.43
CA TRP A 32 -8.58 -15.53 -2.05
C TRP A 32 -8.97 -16.77 -2.86
N VAL A 33 -10.23 -16.86 -3.32
CA VAL A 33 -10.68 -17.99 -4.16
C VAL A 33 -9.97 -17.97 -5.52
N GLU A 34 -9.94 -16.81 -6.18
CA GLU A 34 -9.21 -16.55 -7.43
C GLU A 34 -7.89 -15.83 -7.11
N TYR A 35 -6.99 -16.51 -6.40
CA TYR A 35 -5.81 -15.88 -5.81
C TYR A 35 -4.84 -15.27 -6.83
N ASP A 36 -4.80 -15.80 -8.03
CA ASP A 36 -3.94 -15.35 -9.12
C ASP A 36 -4.42 -13.99 -9.66
N ILE A 37 -5.72 -13.87 -9.93
CA ILE A 37 -6.35 -12.62 -10.37
C ILE A 37 -6.28 -11.58 -9.24
N HIS A 38 -6.57 -11.98 -8.00
CA HIS A 38 -6.44 -11.09 -6.86
C HIS A 38 -5.00 -10.58 -6.70
N LEU A 39 -3.99 -11.45 -6.80
CA LEU A 39 -2.60 -11.03 -6.68
C LEU A 39 -2.19 -10.03 -7.78
N GLU A 40 -2.72 -10.16 -8.99
CA GLU A 40 -2.52 -9.18 -10.07
C GLU A 40 -3.12 -7.82 -9.70
N ILE A 41 -4.36 -7.78 -9.22
CA ILE A 41 -5.03 -6.54 -8.78
C ILE A 41 -4.25 -5.86 -7.64
N LEU A 42 -3.81 -6.64 -6.64
CA LEU A 42 -3.02 -6.12 -5.52
C LEU A 42 -1.68 -5.56 -5.99
N THR A 43 -1.04 -6.23 -6.95
CA THR A 43 0.21 -5.77 -7.57
C THR A 43 0.02 -4.43 -8.29
N ASP A 44 -1.03 -4.31 -9.09
CA ASP A 44 -1.34 -3.07 -9.82
C ASP A 44 -1.68 -1.91 -8.87
N LYS A 45 -2.44 -2.20 -7.80
CA LYS A 45 -2.74 -1.20 -6.77
C LYS A 45 -1.46 -0.71 -6.09
N LEU A 46 -0.56 -1.61 -5.70
CA LEU A 46 0.74 -1.25 -5.12
C LEU A 46 1.59 -0.42 -6.08
N ASN A 47 1.61 -0.79 -7.37
CA ASN A 47 2.30 -0.03 -8.41
C ASN A 47 1.76 1.39 -8.54
N ASN A 48 0.44 1.60 -8.45
CA ASN A 48 -0.10 2.95 -8.45
C ASN A 48 0.34 3.75 -7.21
N TYR A 49 0.34 3.15 -6.02
CA TYR A 49 0.79 3.84 -4.81
C TYR A 49 2.28 4.20 -4.90
N TYR A 50 3.10 3.30 -5.45
CA TYR A 50 4.49 3.58 -5.76
C TYR A 50 4.60 4.77 -6.73
N ASN A 51 3.85 4.77 -7.84
CA ASN A 51 3.84 5.86 -8.80
C ASN A 51 3.41 7.20 -8.18
N TYR A 52 2.39 7.20 -7.33
CA TYR A 52 1.95 8.37 -6.57
C TYR A 52 3.08 8.96 -5.70
N ILE A 53 3.84 8.10 -5.01
CA ILE A 53 5.01 8.50 -4.22
C ILE A 53 6.11 9.07 -5.14
N LYS A 54 6.50 8.33 -6.18
CA LYS A 54 7.62 8.69 -7.07
C LYS A 54 7.36 9.95 -7.88
N SER A 55 6.12 10.15 -8.33
CA SER A 55 5.68 11.37 -9.02
C SER A 55 5.42 12.55 -8.08
N LYS A 56 5.55 12.34 -6.76
CA LYS A 56 5.39 13.36 -5.71
C LYS A 56 4.01 14.05 -5.71
N GLN A 57 2.96 13.33 -6.12
CA GLN A 57 1.60 13.87 -6.15
C GLN A 57 1.09 14.33 -4.77
N TYR A 58 1.63 13.73 -3.70
CA TYR A 58 1.33 14.10 -2.31
C TYR A 58 1.74 15.53 -1.94
N LEU A 59 2.64 16.18 -2.71
CA LEU A 59 3.10 17.54 -2.39
C LEU A 59 2.00 18.60 -2.46
N SER A 60 0.86 18.28 -3.06
CA SER A 60 -0.33 19.12 -3.06
C SER A 60 -0.91 19.35 -1.66
N ASN A 61 -0.81 18.37 -0.77
CA ASN A 61 -1.42 18.40 0.57
C ASN A 61 -0.40 18.25 1.71
N TRP A 62 0.78 17.68 1.45
CA TRP A 62 1.76 17.36 2.48
C TRP A 62 3.16 17.84 2.08
N SER A 63 3.90 18.43 3.02
CA SER A 63 5.28 18.86 2.82
C SER A 63 6.19 18.25 3.88
N GLY A 64 7.51 18.20 3.61
CA GLY A 64 8.49 17.69 4.58
C GLY A 64 8.50 16.16 4.77
N ILE A 65 7.82 15.40 3.91
CA ILE A 65 7.77 13.94 3.99
C ILE A 65 9.11 13.32 3.63
N LYS A 66 9.60 12.43 4.49
CA LYS A 66 10.84 11.68 4.31
C LYS A 66 10.62 10.17 4.23
N GLU A 67 9.48 9.70 4.72
CA GLU A 67 9.15 8.29 4.81
C GLU A 67 7.70 8.03 4.41
N PHE A 68 7.45 6.86 3.83
CA PHE A 68 6.12 6.41 3.47
C PHE A 68 5.82 5.07 4.13
N MET A 69 4.59 4.92 4.61
CA MET A 69 4.07 3.63 5.07
C MET A 69 2.80 3.29 4.32
N ILE A 70 2.85 2.27 3.47
CA ILE A 70 1.68 1.69 2.84
C ILE A 70 1.07 0.68 3.82
N ILE A 71 -0.15 0.92 4.26
CA ILE A 71 -0.89 0.06 5.19
C ILE A 71 -2.00 -0.64 4.41
N ILE A 72 -1.92 -1.95 4.30
CA ILE A 72 -2.91 -2.77 3.59
C ILE A 72 -3.83 -3.40 4.63
N TYR A 73 -5.11 -3.07 4.59
CA TYR A 73 -6.15 -3.64 5.42
C TYR A 73 -6.86 -4.73 4.64
N PHE A 74 -6.63 -5.98 5.03
CA PHE A 74 -7.28 -7.14 4.45
C PHE A 74 -8.54 -7.50 5.21
N LYS A 75 -9.66 -7.59 4.50
CA LYS A 75 -10.88 -8.23 5.00
C LYS A 75 -10.72 -9.75 5.12
N TYR A 76 -9.90 -10.36 4.26
CA TYR A 76 -9.66 -11.80 4.24
C TYR A 76 -8.15 -12.07 4.28
N ALA A 77 -7.74 -12.97 5.17
CA ALA A 77 -6.33 -13.27 5.38
C ALA A 77 -5.64 -13.73 4.08
N PRO A 78 -4.50 -13.10 3.69
CA PRO A 78 -3.75 -13.49 2.50
C PRO A 78 -3.17 -14.91 2.61
N ASN A 79 -3.15 -15.61 1.47
CA ASN A 79 -2.52 -16.92 1.35
C ASN A 79 -0.99 -16.83 1.29
N ASP A 80 -0.30 -17.98 1.34
CA ASP A 80 1.17 -18.05 1.37
C ASP A 80 1.84 -17.44 0.13
N VAL A 81 1.19 -17.50 -1.03
CA VAL A 81 1.69 -16.91 -2.27
C VAL A 81 1.72 -15.38 -2.14
N ALA A 82 0.61 -14.79 -1.70
CA ALA A 82 0.50 -13.35 -1.47
C ALA A 82 1.45 -12.87 -0.36
N ASN A 83 1.55 -13.61 0.75
CA ASN A 83 2.47 -13.29 1.84
C ASN A 83 3.94 -13.29 1.37
N THR A 84 4.33 -14.29 0.57
CA THR A 84 5.67 -14.38 0.00
C THR A 84 5.96 -13.23 -0.96
N TYR A 85 4.98 -12.87 -1.79
CA TYR A 85 5.08 -11.72 -2.69
C TYR A 85 5.25 -10.40 -1.91
N LEU A 86 4.35 -10.11 -0.95
CA LEU A 86 4.38 -8.88 -0.16
C LEU A 86 5.67 -8.73 0.65
N LYS A 87 6.23 -9.83 1.14
CA LYS A 87 7.55 -9.82 1.79
C LYS A 87 8.65 -9.36 0.84
N LYS A 88 8.69 -9.88 -0.39
CA LYS A 88 9.68 -9.48 -1.41
C LYS A 88 9.54 -8.01 -1.78
N VAL A 89 8.30 -7.54 -2.00
CA VAL A 89 8.04 -6.12 -2.31
C VAL A 89 8.47 -5.23 -1.15
N SER A 90 8.13 -5.59 0.09
CA SER A 90 8.54 -4.85 1.28
C SER A 90 10.06 -4.76 1.41
N GLU A 91 10.79 -5.84 1.11
CA GLU A 91 12.26 -5.84 1.11
C GLU A 91 12.86 -4.92 0.04
N GLN A 92 12.29 -4.89 -1.17
CA GLN A 92 12.74 -4.02 -2.26
C GLN A 92 12.52 -2.54 -1.94
N LEU A 93 11.38 -2.21 -1.35
CA LEU A 93 10.96 -0.82 -1.08
C LEU A 93 11.67 -0.16 0.11
N LYS A 94 12.22 -0.95 1.05
CA LYS A 94 12.96 -0.44 2.21
C LYS A 94 14.10 0.52 1.83
N GLY A 95 14.80 0.26 0.72
CA GLY A 95 15.89 1.11 0.24
C GLY A 95 15.44 2.52 -0.16
N GLU A 96 14.14 2.72 -0.39
CA GLU A 96 13.53 3.99 -0.78
C GLU A 96 12.77 4.67 0.38
N ASN A 97 12.93 4.20 1.63
CA ASN A 97 12.15 4.64 2.79
C ASN A 97 10.63 4.45 2.61
N ILE A 98 10.24 3.40 1.90
CA ILE A 98 8.85 2.98 1.73
C ILE A 98 8.68 1.65 2.47
N PHE A 99 7.75 1.62 3.42
CA PHE A 99 7.48 0.46 4.27
C PHE A 99 6.06 -0.06 4.01
N ILE A 100 5.88 -1.38 4.12
CA ILE A 100 4.56 -2.01 4.03
C ILE A 100 4.19 -2.58 5.39
N LYS A 101 2.97 -2.26 5.86
CA LYS A 101 2.33 -2.85 7.04
C LYS A 101 1.07 -3.59 6.60
N LEU A 102 0.91 -4.83 7.05
CA LEU A 102 -0.29 -5.63 6.81
C LEU A 102 -1.17 -5.60 8.07
N VAL A 103 -2.47 -5.41 7.89
CA VAL A 103 -3.48 -5.49 8.93
C VAL A 103 -4.58 -6.44 8.43
N ILE A 104 -5.03 -7.34 9.28
CA ILE A 104 -6.14 -8.24 9.01
C ILE A 104 -7.24 -7.84 9.99
N ASP A 105 -8.39 -7.43 9.46
CA ASP A 105 -9.58 -7.07 10.23
C ASP A 105 -10.39 -8.32 10.65
#